data_AF-F3BDD9-F1
#
_entry.id   AF-F3BDD9-F1
#
_cell.length_a   1.000
_cell.length_b   1.000
_cell.length_c   1.000
_cell.angle_alpha   90.00
_cell.angle_beta   90.00
_cell.angle_gamma   90.00
#
_symmetry.space_group_name_H-M   'P 1'
#
loop_
_entity.id
_entity.type
_entity.pdbx_description
1 polymer ?
#
loop_
_entity_poly.entity_id
_entity_poly.type
_entity_poly.pdbx_seq_one_letter_code
_entity_poly.pdbx_strand_id
1 'polypeptide(L)'
;MKKNWRKEIICLCLAVLLLSGCGNTKYEAKDTVEREGNTFQIGNLQLEVKSWDKREEVKPKNPQGYYNHYKKEEGYYYHVLYGTLKNTGDKKVNVNQIKVEGLSNKEHYQGKIVLINEIQSYFWEEIEPGVELDFYIFSIVEKKEKAPSEYIFYFDEDGKIDKEQVSFDHKIKYSIPSELKRDKEN
;
A
#
# COMPACT_ATOMS: atom_id res chain seq x y z
N MET A 1 55.66 -4.09 -0.06
CA MET A 1 54.50 -3.24 -0.39
C MET A 1 53.22 -4.07 -0.28
N LYS A 2 52.49 -3.98 0.84
CA LYS A 2 51.22 -4.70 1.04
C LYS A 2 50.08 -3.69 0.83
N LYS A 3 49.27 -3.92 -0.21
CA LYS A 3 48.18 -3.04 -0.63
C LYS A 3 46.93 -3.38 0.19
N ASN A 4 46.55 -2.47 1.10
CA ASN A 4 45.31 -2.57 1.87
C ASN A 4 44.11 -2.40 0.94
N TRP A 5 43.23 -3.40 0.89
CA TRP A 5 41.87 -3.25 0.35
C TRP A 5 40.91 -3.09 1.52
N ARG A 6 40.52 -1.83 1.76
CA ARG A 6 39.36 -1.50 2.60
C ARG A 6 38.11 -1.97 1.86
N LYS A 7 37.40 -2.95 2.41
CA LYS A 7 36.03 -3.26 2.00
C LYS A 7 35.13 -2.26 2.72
N GLU A 8 34.69 -1.23 2.02
CA GLU A 8 33.63 -0.36 2.50
C GLU A 8 32.31 -1.12 2.42
N ILE A 9 31.81 -1.54 3.58
CA ILE A 9 30.44 -2.04 3.73
C ILE A 9 29.55 -0.80 3.66
N ILE A 10 28.92 -0.58 2.51
CA ILE A 10 27.88 0.44 2.33
C ILE A 10 26.64 -0.07 3.07
N CYS A 11 26.51 0.29 4.34
CA CYS A 11 25.27 0.18 5.10
C CYS A 11 24.30 1.25 4.61
N LEU A 12 23.35 0.88 3.75
CA LEU A 12 22.22 1.74 3.40
C LEU A 12 21.17 1.67 4.52
N CYS A 13 21.39 2.43 5.59
CA CYS A 13 20.41 2.64 6.65
C CYS A 13 19.30 3.57 6.13
N LEU A 14 18.19 3.01 5.65
CA LEU A 14 16.95 3.76 5.48
C LEU A 14 16.40 4.06 6.88
N ALA A 15 16.66 5.26 7.36
CA ALA A 15 16.12 5.77 8.61
C ALA A 15 14.59 5.81 8.52
N VAL A 16 13.92 4.95 9.28
CA VAL A 16 12.48 5.00 9.50
C VAL A 16 12.24 6.14 10.50
N LEU A 17 11.73 7.27 10.00
CA LEU A 17 11.25 8.36 10.85
C LEU A 17 9.96 7.89 11.52
N LEU A 18 10.06 7.53 12.79
CA LEU A 18 8.93 7.30 13.69
C LEU A 18 8.20 8.63 13.89
N LEU A 19 7.00 8.74 13.31
CA LEU A 19 6.03 9.77 13.67
C LEU A 19 4.77 9.07 14.17
N SER A 20 4.78 8.68 15.44
CA SER A 20 3.55 8.54 16.21
C SER A 20 3.05 9.95 16.53
N GLY A 21 2.27 10.52 15.61
CA GLY A 21 1.67 11.85 15.77
C GLY A 21 0.17 11.70 16.01
N CYS A 22 -0.28 12.09 17.20
CA CYS A 22 -1.70 12.30 17.51
C CYS A 22 -2.42 13.06 16.39
N GLY A 23 -3.40 12.42 15.76
CA GLY A 23 -4.69 13.00 15.40
C GLY A 23 -4.79 14.15 14.38
N ASN A 24 -3.73 14.51 13.65
CA ASN A 24 -3.84 15.46 12.54
C ASN A 24 -3.61 14.76 11.20
N THR A 25 -4.58 14.85 10.29
CA THR A 25 -4.44 14.42 8.90
C THR A 25 -3.27 15.20 8.28
N LYS A 26 -2.18 14.51 7.96
CA LYS A 26 -1.00 15.10 7.30
C LYS A 26 -1.32 15.63 5.89
N TYR A 27 -2.39 15.12 5.29
CA TYR A 27 -2.73 15.30 3.89
C TYR A 27 -4.13 15.87 3.72
N GLU A 28 -4.25 16.83 2.79
CA GLU A 28 -5.49 17.48 2.38
C GLU A 28 -5.79 17.19 0.90
N ALA A 29 -7.06 17.26 0.51
CA ALA A 29 -7.45 17.16 -0.89
C ALA A 29 -8.60 18.11 -1.23
N LYS A 30 -8.69 18.52 -2.51
CA LYS A 30 -9.77 19.37 -3.00
C LYS A 30 -11.11 18.64 -3.00
N ASP A 31 -11.11 17.44 -3.57
CA ASP A 31 -12.29 16.60 -3.68
C ASP A 31 -12.15 15.38 -2.77
N THR A 32 -13.18 15.16 -1.94
CA THR A 32 -13.23 14.01 -1.03
C THR A 32 -14.45 13.17 -1.30
N VAL A 33 -14.22 11.86 -1.36
CA VAL A 33 -15.24 10.89 -1.70
C VAL A 33 -15.17 9.72 -0.73
N GLU A 34 -16.31 9.33 -0.17
CA GLU A 34 -16.43 8.13 0.65
C GLU A 34 -16.90 6.94 -0.18
N ARG A 35 -16.35 5.76 0.12
CA ARG A 35 -16.63 4.50 -0.57
C ARG A 35 -16.78 3.37 0.44
N GLU A 36 -17.70 2.45 0.14
CA GLU A 36 -17.98 1.26 0.93
C GLU A 36 -18.25 0.07 -0.01
N GLY A 37 -18.35 -1.13 0.57
CA GLY A 37 -18.57 -2.36 -0.17
C GLY A 37 -17.27 -2.99 -0.71
N ASN A 38 -17.41 -4.08 -1.45
CA ASN A 38 -16.25 -4.82 -1.94
C ASN A 38 -15.62 -4.20 -3.19
N THR A 39 -16.31 -3.29 -3.88
CA THR A 39 -15.83 -2.70 -5.13
C THR A 39 -15.82 -1.18 -5.05
N PHE A 40 -14.71 -0.54 -5.44
CA PHE A 40 -14.60 0.90 -5.50
C PHE A 40 -13.63 1.33 -6.61
N GLN A 41 -13.58 2.63 -6.91
CA GLN A 41 -12.69 3.19 -7.94
C GLN A 41 -11.73 4.20 -7.33
N ILE A 42 -10.47 4.17 -7.78
CA ILE A 42 -9.45 5.21 -7.59
C ILE A 42 -9.06 5.74 -8.96
N GLY A 43 -9.61 6.91 -9.34
CA GLY A 43 -9.51 7.41 -10.71
C GLY A 43 -10.03 6.36 -11.70
N ASN A 44 -9.16 5.93 -12.62
CA ASN A 44 -9.46 4.89 -13.63
C ASN A 44 -9.11 3.46 -13.18
N LEU A 45 -8.82 3.24 -11.90
CA LEU A 45 -8.56 1.91 -11.34
C LEU A 45 -9.82 1.41 -10.63
N GLN A 46 -10.39 0.32 -11.11
CA GLN A 46 -11.48 -0.38 -10.43
C GLN A 46 -10.90 -1.49 -9.57
N LEU A 47 -11.16 -1.44 -8.26
CA LEU A 47 -10.69 -2.41 -7.28
C LEU A 47 -11.85 -3.26 -6.79
N GLU A 48 -11.62 -4.56 -6.64
CA GLU A 48 -12.49 -5.49 -5.93
C GLU A 48 -11.72 -6.13 -4.77
N VAL A 49 -12.05 -5.76 -3.54
CA VAL A 49 -11.49 -6.31 -2.30
C VAL A 49 -12.19 -7.62 -1.97
N LYS A 50 -11.41 -8.70 -1.83
CA LYS A 50 -11.91 -10.07 -1.65
C LYS A 50 -11.70 -10.59 -0.24
N SER A 51 -10.58 -10.24 0.39
CA SER A 51 -10.23 -10.70 1.74
C SER A 51 -9.28 -9.75 2.44
N TRP A 52 -9.08 -9.97 3.74
CA TRP A 52 -8.04 -9.31 4.51
C TRP A 52 -7.23 -10.32 5.32
N ASP A 53 -6.04 -9.94 5.76
CA ASP A 53 -5.17 -10.77 6.58
C ASP A 53 -4.26 -9.91 7.50
N LYS A 54 -3.73 -10.56 8.54
CA LYS A 54 -2.72 -10.02 9.45
C LYS A 54 -1.48 -10.90 9.38
N ARG A 55 -0.37 -10.33 8.92
CA ARG A 55 0.90 -11.05 8.68
C ARG A 55 2.11 -10.29 9.22
N GLU A 56 3.20 -11.01 9.52
CA GLU A 56 4.45 -10.40 9.96
C GLU A 56 5.30 -9.89 8.79
N GLU A 57 5.10 -10.40 7.59
CA GLU A 57 5.78 -9.95 6.36
C GLU A 57 4.81 -9.90 5.18
N VAL A 58 5.05 -9.04 4.19
CA VAL A 58 4.26 -9.00 2.94
C VAL A 58 5.13 -9.45 1.77
N LYS A 59 4.81 -10.62 1.22
CA LYS A 59 5.50 -11.21 0.06
C LYS A 59 4.50 -11.63 -1.02
N PRO A 60 4.95 -11.77 -2.29
CA PRO A 60 4.13 -12.36 -3.35
C PRO A 60 3.66 -13.77 -2.96
N LYS A 61 2.54 -14.23 -3.52
CA LYS A 61 1.95 -15.53 -3.14
C LYS A 61 2.84 -16.72 -3.51
N ASN A 62 3.54 -16.64 -4.64
CA ASN A 62 4.41 -17.69 -5.16
C ASN A 62 5.81 -17.13 -5.45
N PRO A 63 6.60 -16.77 -4.42
CA PRO A 63 7.89 -16.14 -4.62
C PRO A 63 8.87 -17.07 -5.33
N GLN A 64 9.50 -16.60 -6.42
CA GLN A 64 10.47 -17.36 -7.21
C GLN A 64 11.77 -16.56 -7.36
N GLY A 65 12.92 -17.18 -7.06
CA GLY A 65 14.23 -16.51 -7.15
C GLY A 65 14.37 -15.30 -6.22
N TYR A 66 14.95 -14.21 -6.73
CA TYR A 66 15.11 -12.95 -6.00
C TYR A 66 13.86 -12.09 -6.13
N TYR A 67 13.14 -11.85 -5.03
CA TYR A 67 11.89 -11.08 -5.01
C TYR A 67 11.87 -9.98 -3.95
N ASN A 68 11.15 -8.90 -4.24
CA ASN A 68 10.89 -7.82 -3.28
C ASN A 68 9.82 -8.24 -2.28
N HIS A 69 10.04 -7.91 -1.01
CA HIS A 69 9.08 -8.13 0.07
C HIS A 69 9.24 -7.08 1.16
N TYR A 70 8.20 -6.93 1.98
CA TYR A 70 8.18 -6.08 3.16
C TYR A 70 8.43 -6.95 4.37
N LYS A 71 9.55 -6.70 5.06
CA LYS A 71 10.10 -7.55 6.12
C LYS A 71 9.36 -7.34 7.44
N LYS A 72 9.43 -8.34 8.30
CA LYS A 72 9.02 -8.21 9.70
C LYS A 72 9.72 -7.05 10.39
N GLU A 73 8.92 -6.27 11.12
CA GLU A 73 9.37 -5.23 12.03
C GLU A 73 8.96 -5.59 13.47
N GLU A 74 9.90 -5.52 14.40
CA GLU A 74 9.69 -5.93 15.79
C GLU A 74 8.65 -5.03 16.47
N GLY A 75 7.64 -5.65 17.08
CA GLY A 75 6.50 -4.92 17.67
C GLY A 75 5.37 -4.56 16.70
N TYR A 76 5.47 -4.90 15.40
CA TYR A 76 4.48 -4.55 14.38
C TYR A 76 3.89 -5.79 13.67
N TYR A 77 2.81 -5.57 12.93
CA TYR A 77 2.24 -6.48 11.95
C TYR A 77 1.75 -5.68 10.74
N TYR A 78 1.60 -6.34 9.61
CA TYR A 78 0.92 -5.80 8.44
C TYR A 78 -0.55 -6.20 8.46
N HIS A 79 -1.44 -5.22 8.37
CA HIS A 79 -2.82 -5.44 7.97
C HIS A 79 -2.90 -5.34 6.46
N VAL A 80 -3.39 -6.39 5.79
CA VAL A 80 -3.33 -6.52 4.33
C VAL A 80 -4.69 -6.83 3.77
N LEU A 81 -5.16 -6.03 2.82
CA LEU A 81 -6.28 -6.34 1.93
C LEU A 81 -5.76 -6.99 0.66
N TYR A 82 -6.48 -8.01 0.18
CA TYR A 82 -6.23 -8.68 -1.09
C TYR A 82 -7.45 -8.58 -2.00
N GLY A 83 -7.20 -8.46 -3.30
CA GLY A 83 -8.25 -8.30 -4.29
C GLY A 83 -7.70 -8.24 -5.71
N THR A 84 -8.56 -7.86 -6.64
CA THR A 84 -8.21 -7.60 -8.05
C THR A 84 -8.38 -6.12 -8.39
N LEU A 85 -7.50 -5.62 -9.26
CA LEU A 85 -7.47 -4.24 -9.72
C LEU A 85 -7.40 -4.23 -11.24
N LYS A 86 -8.37 -3.55 -11.87
CA LYS A 86 -8.43 -3.36 -13.32
C LYS A 86 -8.20 -1.90 -13.67
N ASN A 87 -7.30 -1.65 -14.61
CA ASN A 87 -7.16 -0.34 -15.21
C ASN A 87 -8.21 -0.16 -16.32
N THR A 88 -9.25 0.61 -16.05
CA THR A 88 -10.33 0.90 -17.01
C THR A 88 -10.06 2.14 -17.87
N GLY A 89 -8.92 2.80 -17.68
CA GLY A 89 -8.51 3.96 -18.45
C GLY A 89 -7.82 3.59 -19.75
N ASP A 90 -7.31 4.62 -20.43
CA ASP A 90 -6.60 4.56 -21.71
C ASP A 90 -5.07 4.74 -21.56
N LYS A 91 -4.58 4.95 -20.34
CA LYS A 91 -3.17 5.18 -20.01
C LYS A 91 -2.65 4.18 -18.99
N LYS A 92 -1.36 3.86 -19.07
CA LYS A 92 -0.64 3.13 -18.04
C LYS A 92 -0.67 3.91 -16.73
N VAL A 93 -0.94 3.23 -15.61
CA VAL A 93 -0.97 3.84 -14.28
C VAL A 93 0.15 3.26 -13.42
N ASN A 94 0.87 4.13 -12.72
CA ASN A 94 1.84 3.73 -11.69
C ASN A 94 1.22 3.89 -10.30
N VAL A 95 1.00 2.79 -9.58
CA VAL A 95 0.29 2.79 -8.28
C VAL A 95 1.11 3.42 -7.15
N ASN A 96 2.41 3.65 -7.32
CA ASN A 96 3.19 4.45 -6.37
C ASN A 96 2.84 5.95 -6.42
N GLN A 97 2.14 6.40 -7.46
CA GLN A 97 1.57 7.74 -7.58
C GLN A 97 0.21 7.85 -6.86
N ILE A 98 -0.10 6.90 -5.98
CA ILE A 98 -1.24 6.95 -5.06
C ILE A 98 -0.67 6.88 -3.66
N LYS A 99 -0.88 7.94 -2.87
CA LYS A 99 -0.52 7.93 -1.45
C LYS A 99 -1.59 7.18 -0.67
N VAL A 100 -1.17 6.22 0.15
CA VAL A 100 -2.09 5.36 0.92
C VAL A 100 -1.86 5.51 2.42
N GLU A 101 -2.95 5.59 3.18
CA GLU A 101 -2.95 5.52 4.64
C GLU A 101 -4.00 4.51 5.12
N GLY A 102 -3.70 3.75 6.16
CA GLY A 102 -4.70 3.04 6.94
C GLY A 102 -5.22 3.94 8.05
N LEU A 103 -6.50 3.87 8.39
CA LEU A 103 -7.10 4.70 9.44
C LEU A 103 -7.84 3.82 10.48
N SER A 104 -7.55 4.05 11.76
CA SER A 104 -8.29 3.45 12.89
C SER A 104 -8.47 4.48 14.01
N ASN A 105 -9.72 4.84 14.33
CA ASN A 105 -10.04 5.78 15.42
C ASN A 105 -9.20 7.07 15.43
N LYS A 106 -8.99 7.68 14.25
CA LYS A 106 -8.15 8.87 14.00
C LYS A 106 -6.63 8.63 13.95
N GLU A 107 -6.16 7.43 14.23
CA GLU A 107 -4.75 7.06 14.02
C GLU A 107 -4.51 6.70 12.55
N HIS A 108 -3.50 7.35 11.96
CA HIS A 108 -3.10 7.15 10.58
C HIS A 108 -1.85 6.26 10.51
N TYR A 109 -1.95 5.17 9.76
CA TYR A 109 -0.85 4.24 9.50
C TYR A 109 -0.32 4.45 8.09
N GLN A 110 1.00 4.45 7.93
CA GLN A 110 1.58 4.43 6.60
C GLN A 110 1.07 3.21 5.83
N GLY A 111 0.52 3.45 4.64
CA GLY A 111 0.03 2.41 3.76
C GLY A 111 0.78 2.36 2.43
N LYS A 112 0.56 1.27 1.68
CA LYS A 112 1.00 1.11 0.30
C LYS A 112 0.05 0.21 -0.46
N ILE A 113 -0.01 0.42 -1.77
CA ILE A 113 -0.59 -0.50 -2.75
C ILE A 113 0.53 -1.10 -3.60
N VAL A 114 0.45 -2.40 -3.87
CA VAL A 114 1.31 -3.11 -4.82
C VAL A 114 0.47 -4.04 -5.67
N LEU A 115 0.88 -4.22 -6.92
CA LEU A 115 0.29 -5.19 -7.83
C LEU A 115 1.06 -6.50 -7.73
N ILE A 116 0.38 -7.62 -7.92
CA ILE A 116 0.97 -8.95 -7.96
C ILE A 116 0.98 -9.38 -9.42
N ASN A 117 2.15 -9.72 -9.94
CA ASN A 117 2.26 -10.14 -11.33
C ASN A 117 1.53 -11.46 -11.58
N GLU A 118 1.37 -11.83 -12.85
CA GLU A 118 0.51 -12.92 -13.29
C GLU A 118 0.96 -14.29 -12.75
N ILE A 119 2.27 -14.52 -12.61
CA ILE A 119 2.82 -15.73 -12.00
C ILE A 119 2.90 -15.68 -10.47
N GLN A 120 2.46 -14.56 -9.88
CA GLN A 120 2.38 -14.28 -8.45
C GLN A 120 3.73 -14.31 -7.70
N SER A 121 4.82 -14.07 -8.42
CA SER A 121 6.20 -14.15 -7.90
C SER A 121 6.83 -12.80 -7.57
N TYR A 122 6.29 -11.70 -8.10
CA TYR A 122 6.86 -10.37 -7.95
C TYR A 122 5.78 -9.33 -7.68
N PHE A 123 6.18 -8.24 -7.03
CA PHE A 123 5.38 -7.04 -6.97
C PHE A 123 5.67 -6.14 -8.16
N TRP A 124 4.60 -5.66 -8.79
CA TRP A 124 4.61 -4.64 -9.82
C TRP A 124 4.06 -3.33 -9.28
N GLU A 125 4.44 -2.25 -9.95
CA GLU A 125 4.04 -0.90 -9.60
C GLU A 125 3.27 -0.22 -10.75
N GLU A 126 3.19 -0.86 -11.92
CA GLU A 126 2.53 -0.32 -13.10
C GLU A 126 1.50 -1.31 -13.65
N ILE A 127 0.41 -0.77 -14.21
CA ILE A 127 -0.65 -1.54 -14.88
C ILE A 127 -1.05 -0.87 -16.19
N GLU A 128 -1.03 -1.65 -17.27
CA GLU A 128 -1.41 -1.21 -18.62
C GLU A 128 -2.94 -1.06 -18.77
N PRO A 129 -3.43 -0.25 -19.72
CA PRO A 129 -4.85 -0.12 -20.03
C PRO A 129 -5.53 -1.47 -20.27
N GLY A 130 -6.71 -1.67 -19.67
CA GLY A 130 -7.52 -2.87 -19.82
C GLY A 130 -7.04 -4.10 -19.06
N VAL A 131 -5.83 -4.07 -18.49
CA VAL A 131 -5.27 -5.18 -17.71
C VAL A 131 -5.92 -5.25 -16.33
N GLU A 132 -6.08 -6.48 -15.83
CA GLU A 132 -6.50 -6.78 -14.48
C GLU A 132 -5.42 -7.62 -13.78
N LEU A 133 -5.00 -7.20 -12.58
CA LEU A 133 -4.00 -7.88 -11.76
C LEU A 133 -4.51 -8.03 -10.33
N ASP A 134 -3.98 -9.02 -9.63
CA ASP A 134 -4.14 -9.10 -8.18
C ASP A 134 -3.39 -7.96 -7.49
N PHE A 135 -3.83 -7.53 -6.31
CA PHE A 135 -3.16 -6.49 -5.54
C PHE A 135 -3.05 -6.84 -4.05
N TYR A 136 -2.13 -6.15 -3.37
CA TYR A 136 -2.20 -5.93 -1.92
C TYR A 136 -2.30 -4.44 -1.61
N ILE A 137 -3.22 -4.08 -0.72
CA ILE A 137 -3.22 -2.80 0.00
C ILE A 137 -2.88 -3.13 1.44
N PHE A 138 -1.88 -2.47 2.02
CA PHE A 138 -1.49 -2.80 3.39
C PHE A 138 -0.97 -1.61 4.17
N SER A 139 -1.06 -1.71 5.48
CA SER A 139 -0.45 -0.78 6.44
C SER A 139 0.30 -1.54 7.51
N ILE A 140 1.37 -0.94 8.01
CA ILE A 140 2.11 -1.45 9.17
C ILE A 140 1.52 -0.87 10.46
N VAL A 141 1.25 -1.75 11.43
CA VAL A 141 0.48 -1.43 12.63
C VAL A 141 1.20 -1.99 13.85
N GLU A 142 1.36 -1.19 14.89
CA GLU A 142 1.88 -1.66 16.18
C GLU A 142 0.98 -2.77 16.74
N LYS A 143 1.56 -3.83 17.33
CA LYS A 143 0.81 -5.01 17.80
C LYS A 143 -0.27 -4.71 18.85
N LYS A 144 -0.10 -3.63 19.62
CA LYS A 144 -1.06 -3.16 20.64
C LYS A 144 -2.19 -2.31 20.06
N GLU A 145 -2.02 -1.80 18.84
CA GLU A 145 -2.97 -0.89 18.19
C GLU A 145 -4.03 -1.66 17.39
N LYS A 146 -5.18 -1.01 17.23
CA LYS A 146 -6.29 -1.56 16.44
C LYS A 146 -5.91 -1.56 14.96
N ALA A 147 -6.32 -2.61 14.25
CA ALA A 147 -6.20 -2.65 12.80
C ALA A 147 -6.96 -1.47 12.13
N PRO A 148 -6.52 -1.02 10.94
CA PRO A 148 -7.29 -0.10 10.12
C PRO A 148 -8.71 -0.63 9.90
N SER A 149 -9.70 0.24 10.07
CA SER A 149 -11.09 0.00 9.62
C SER A 149 -11.35 0.65 8.26
N GLU A 150 -10.47 1.55 7.84
CA GLU A 150 -10.58 2.32 6.62
C GLU A 150 -9.20 2.42 5.94
N TYR A 151 -9.19 2.60 4.63
CA TYR A 151 -8.01 3.03 3.87
C TYR A 151 -8.30 4.35 3.16
N ILE A 152 -7.34 5.26 3.17
CA ILE A 152 -7.41 6.55 2.49
C ILE A 152 -6.43 6.56 1.34
N PHE A 153 -6.88 7.00 0.17
CA PHE A 153 -6.09 7.15 -1.04
C PHE A 153 -6.07 8.62 -1.44
N TYR A 154 -4.89 9.16 -1.69
CA TYR A 154 -4.70 10.51 -2.21
C TYR A 154 -3.94 10.45 -3.53
N PHE A 155 -4.39 11.20 -4.53
CA PHE A 155 -3.80 11.22 -5.86
C PHE A 155 -4.19 12.49 -6.62
N ASP A 156 -3.39 12.84 -7.62
CA ASP A 156 -3.63 13.96 -8.53
C ASP A 156 -4.12 13.49 -9.89
N GLU A 157 -4.86 14.34 -10.60
CA GLU A 157 -5.41 14.00 -11.91
C GLU A 157 -4.34 13.76 -12.97
N ASP A 158 -3.18 14.40 -12.82
CA ASP A 158 -2.05 14.26 -13.72
C ASP A 158 -1.22 12.98 -13.47
N GLY A 159 -1.56 12.23 -12.40
CA GLY A 159 -0.93 10.98 -12.02
C GLY A 159 0.50 11.13 -11.51
N LYS A 160 0.87 12.29 -10.95
CA LYS A 160 2.19 12.54 -10.36
C LYS A 160 2.05 12.97 -8.91
N ILE A 161 3.01 12.58 -8.09
CA ILE A 161 3.12 12.99 -6.68
C ILE A 161 4.57 13.40 -6.39
N ASP A 162 4.74 14.56 -5.75
CA ASP A 162 6.01 14.97 -5.19
C ASP A 162 6.23 14.38 -3.77
N LYS A 163 7.49 14.09 -3.42
CA LYS A 163 7.82 13.43 -2.14
C LYS A 163 7.37 14.21 -0.89
N GLU A 164 7.37 15.54 -0.99
CA GLU A 164 7.02 16.45 0.12
C GLU A 164 5.58 16.98 -0.01
N GLN A 165 4.83 16.50 -0.99
CA GLN A 165 3.47 16.93 -1.25
C GLN A 165 2.54 16.61 -0.07
N VAL A 166 1.74 17.60 0.31
CA VAL A 166 0.73 17.48 1.38
C VAL A 166 -0.69 17.79 0.92
N SER A 167 -0.86 18.34 -0.28
CA SER A 167 -2.15 18.68 -0.87
C SER A 167 -2.33 17.92 -2.17
N PHE A 168 -3.53 17.36 -2.38
CA PHE A 168 -3.87 16.53 -3.54
C PHE A 168 -5.14 17.03 -4.22
N ASP A 169 -5.38 16.61 -5.45
CA ASP A 169 -6.66 16.85 -6.10
C ASP A 169 -7.76 15.99 -5.45
N HIS A 170 -7.49 14.69 -5.28
CA HIS A 170 -8.51 13.71 -4.89
C HIS A 170 -8.14 12.97 -3.60
N LYS A 171 -9.15 12.74 -2.77
CA LYS A 171 -9.12 11.84 -1.60
C LYS A 171 -10.27 10.85 -1.68
N ILE A 172 -9.95 9.56 -1.59
CA ILE A 172 -10.95 8.51 -1.39
C ILE A 172 -10.78 7.93 -0.01
N LYS A 173 -11.86 7.92 0.76
CA LYS A 173 -11.95 7.24 2.05
C LYS A 173 -12.76 5.96 1.86
N TYR A 174 -12.08 4.82 1.91
CA TYR A 174 -12.67 3.50 1.73
C TYR A 174 -12.88 2.81 3.08
N SER A 175 -14.13 2.47 3.39
CA SER A 175 -14.50 1.70 4.59
C SER A 175 -14.41 0.20 4.29
N ILE A 176 -13.62 -0.53 5.09
CA ILE A 176 -13.45 -1.97 4.92
C ILE A 176 -14.76 -2.67 5.33
N PRO A 177 -15.37 -3.49 4.46
CA PRO A 177 -16.62 -4.18 4.77
C PRO A 177 -16.47 -5.10 5.98
N SER A 178 -17.44 -5.06 6.89
CA SER A 178 -17.43 -5.84 8.13
C SER A 178 -17.49 -7.36 7.89
N GLU A 179 -18.10 -7.75 6.78
CA GLU A 179 -18.30 -9.10 6.29
C GLU A 179 -17.10 -9.64 5.50
N LEU A 180 -16.09 -8.81 5.26
CA LEU A 180 -14.90 -9.20 4.52
C LEU A 180 -14.19 -10.33 5.25
N LYS A 181 -14.03 -11.46 4.55
CA LYS A 181 -13.47 -12.66 5.15
C LYS A 181 -11.99 -12.47 5.42
N ARG A 182 -11.56 -12.91 6.60
CA ARG A 182 -10.14 -13.07 6.88
C ARG A 182 -9.61 -14.25 6.08
N ASP A 183 -8.63 -14.01 5.23
CA ASP A 183 -7.85 -15.06 4.60
C ASP A 183 -6.94 -15.71 5.65
N LYS A 184 -6.96 -17.03 5.71
CA LYS A 184 -6.14 -17.81 6.65
C LYS A 184 -5.05 -18.58 5.92
N GLU A 185 -4.68 -18.17 4.70
CA GLU A 185 -3.57 -18.77 3.96
C GLU A 185 -2.23 -18.59 4.71
N ASN A 186 -1.94 -19.65 5.49
CA ASN A 186 -0.69 -20.11 6.13
C ASN A 186 -0.16 -19.34 7.35
#